data_AF-A0A979FVJ1-F1
#
_entry.id   AF-A0A979FVJ1-F1
#
_cell.length_a   1.000
_cell.length_b   1.000
_cell.length_c   1.000
_cell.angle_alpha   90.00
_cell.angle_beta   90.00
_cell.angle_gamma   90.00
#
_symmetry.space_group_name_H-M   'P 1'
#
loop_
_entity.id
_entity.type
_entity.pdbx_description
1 polymer ?
#
loop_
_entity_poly.entity_id
_entity_poly.type
_entity_poly.pdbx_seq_one_letter_code
_entity_poly.pdbx_strand_id
1 'polypeptide(L)' 'MMVANVLRSIRLLGDSSHAYVDKGVVGIQANREEINRLLHESLMLVTALYPHIGYDKATTIAKTAHKEGTRSRRQL' A
#
# COMPACT_ATOMS: atom_id res chain seq x y z
N MET A 1 32.76 -5.29 28.79
CA MET A 1 32.47 -4.74 27.44
C MET A 1 31.09 -5.14 26.91
N MET A 2 30.71 -6.42 26.92
CA MET A 2 29.42 -6.87 26.35
C MET A 2 28.18 -6.23 26.98
N VAL A 3 28.10 -6.20 28.32
CA VAL A 3 26.97 -5.59 29.05
C VAL A 3 26.83 -4.10 28.75
N ALA A 4 27.95 -3.36 28.64
CA ALA A 4 27.93 -1.95 28.31
C ALA A 4 27.41 -1.67 26.89
N ASN A 5 27.72 -2.55 25.92
CA ASN A 5 27.17 -2.46 24.57
C ASN A 5 25.67 -2.73 24.57
N VAL A 6 25.22 -3.76 25.29
CA VAL A 6 23.79 -4.09 25.40
C VAL A 6 23.00 -2.92 26.00
N LEU A 7 23.46 -2.36 27.12
CA LEU A 7 22.79 -1.23 27.78
C LEU A 7 22.76 0.04 26.91
N ARG A 8 23.84 0.32 26.16
CA ARG A 8 23.88 1.44 25.21
C ARG A 8 22.91 1.23 24.05
N SER A 9 22.84 0.04 23.48
CA SER A 9 21.90 -0.26 22.40
C SER A 9 20.45 -0.15 22.84
N ILE A 10 20.12 -0.64 24.04
CA ILE A 10 18.77 -0.51 24.60
C ILE A 10 18.38 0.96 24.75
N ARG A 11 19.27 1.79 25.31
CA ARG A 11 19.00 3.23 25.45
C ARG A 11 18.83 3.91 24.08
N LEU A 12 19.72 3.64 23.14
CA LEU A 12 19.65 4.21 21.79
C LEU A 12 18.34 3.85 21.09
N LEU A 13 17.90 2.59 21.17
CA LEU A 13 16.64 2.13 20.59
C LEU A 13 15.44 2.78 21.26
N GLY A 14 15.45 2.91 22.59
CA GLY A 14 14.39 3.59 23.34
C GLY A 14 14.25 5.06 22.92
N ASP A 15 15.36 5.80 22.95
CA ASP A 15 15.38 7.22 22.61
C ASP A 15 15.00 7.44 21.13
N SER A 16 15.49 6.58 20.23
CA SER A 16 15.15 6.67 18.80
C SER A 16 13.69 6.34 18.52
N SER A 17 13.12 5.38 19.25
CA SER A 17 11.70 5.02 19.10
C SER A 17 10.79 6.16 19.53
N HIS A 18 11.09 6.80 20.66
CA HIS A 18 10.34 7.97 21.12
C HIS A 18 10.45 9.14 20.13
N ALA A 19 11.67 9.47 19.70
CA ALA A 19 11.87 10.54 18.72
C ALA A 19 11.19 10.26 17.38
N TYR A 20 11.17 8.99 16.93
CA TYR A 20 10.50 8.59 15.70
C TYR A 20 8.98 8.70 15.80
N VAL A 21 8.40 8.35 16.96
CA VAL A 21 6.96 8.55 17.18
C VAL A 21 6.62 10.03 17.07
N ASP A 22 7.30 10.89 17.82
CA ASP A 22 6.96 12.31 17.90
C ASP A 22 7.19 13.07 16.58
N LYS A 23 8.25 12.71 15.84
CA LYS A 23 8.66 13.45 14.63
C LYS A 23 8.26 12.78 13.32
N GLY A 24 7.96 11.50 13.35
CA GLY A 24 7.78 10.67 12.15
C GLY A 24 6.41 10.01 12.07
N VAL A 25 5.84 9.56 13.19
CA VAL A 25 4.55 8.83 13.20
C VAL A 25 3.38 9.76 13.51
N VAL A 26 3.52 10.59 14.54
CA VAL A 26 2.51 11.57 14.90
C VAL A 26 2.41 12.60 13.79
N GLY A 27 1.23 12.70 13.18
CA GLY A 27 0.99 13.61 12.06
C GLY A 27 1.13 12.97 10.67
N ILE A 28 1.39 11.66 10.56
CA ILE A 28 1.23 10.96 9.28
C ILE A 28 -0.20 11.14 8.79
N GLN A 29 -0.35 11.73 7.60
CA GLN A 29 -1.62 11.88 6.91
C GLN A 29 -1.62 11.05 5.64
N ALA A 30 -2.71 10.32 5.41
CA ALA A 30 -2.90 9.57 4.18
C ALA A 30 -3.14 10.55 3.03
N ASN A 31 -2.32 10.47 1.97
CA ASN A 31 -2.62 11.13 0.70
C ASN A 31 -3.76 10.36 0.01
N ARG A 32 -5.01 10.72 0.33
CA ARG A 32 -6.20 10.03 -0.17
C ARG A 32 -6.36 10.14 -1.68
N GLU A 33 -5.89 11.22 -2.30
CA GLU A 33 -5.96 11.40 -3.75
C GLU A 33 -5.07 10.39 -4.46
N GLU A 34 -3.82 10.28 -4.02
CA GLU A 34 -2.86 9.33 -4.60
C GLU A 34 -3.25 7.88 -4.31
N ILE A 35 -3.71 7.59 -3.08
CA ILE A 35 -4.22 6.26 -2.73
C ILE A 35 -5.41 5.90 -3.63
N ASN A 36 -6.34 6.82 -3.86
CA ASN A 36 -7.46 6.58 -4.77
C ASN A 36 -6.95 6.38 -6.20
N ARG A 37 -6.01 7.18 -6.68
CA ARG A 37 -5.46 7.02 -8.03
C ARG A 37 -4.86 5.62 -8.22
N LEU A 38 -3.98 5.21 -7.31
CA LEU A 38 -3.33 3.89 -7.32
C LEU A 38 -4.34 2.75 -7.17
N LEU A 39 -5.36 2.91 -6.32
CA LEU A 39 -6.44 1.94 -6.19
C LEU A 39 -7.14 1.72 -7.53
N HIS A 40 -7.52 2.79 -8.23
CA HIS A 40 -8.24 2.72 -9.49
C HIS A 40 -7.37 2.31 -10.69
N GLU A 41 -6.06 2.48 -10.59
CA GLU A 41 -5.08 1.98 -11.58
C GLU A 41 -4.69 0.52 -11.31
N SER A 42 -4.99 -0.02 -10.12
CA SER A 42 -4.63 -1.39 -9.76
C SER A 42 -5.49 -2.42 -10.49
N LEU A 43 -4.82 -3.33 -11.20
CA LEU A 43 -5.43 -4.46 -11.89
C LEU A 43 -6.04 -5.49 -10.91
N MET A 44 -5.66 -5.44 -9.63
CA MET A 44 -6.20 -6.31 -8.57
C MET A 44 -7.69 -6.06 -8.29
N LEU A 45 -8.25 -4.89 -8.62
CA LEU A 45 -9.68 -4.63 -8.46
C LEU A 45 -10.55 -5.63 -9.24
N VAL A 46 -10.01 -6.23 -10.31
CA VAL A 46 -10.72 -7.18 -11.15
C VAL A 46 -11.14 -8.45 -10.41
N THR A 47 -10.39 -8.87 -9.38
CA THR A 47 -10.70 -10.07 -8.60
C THR A 47 -11.86 -9.83 -7.64
N ALA A 48 -11.97 -8.61 -7.11
CA ALA A 48 -13.14 -8.18 -6.33
C ALA A 48 -14.42 -8.13 -7.17
N LEU A 49 -14.30 -8.02 -8.50
CA LEU A 49 -15.41 -8.03 -9.44
C LEU A 49 -15.87 -9.44 -9.84
N TYR A 50 -15.09 -10.50 -9.56
CA TYR A 50 -15.43 -11.89 -9.92
C TYR A 50 -16.85 -12.33 -9.52
N PRO A 51 -17.36 -12.00 -8.31
CA PRO A 51 -18.71 -12.38 -7.91
C PRO A 51 -19.83 -11.64 -8.66
N HIS A 52 -19.53 -10.47 -9.23
CA HIS A 52 -20.53 -9.58 -9.82
C HIS A 52 -20.63 -9.69 -11.35
N ILE A 53 -19.51 -9.95 -12.03
CA ILE A 53 -19.46 -10.01 -13.51
C ILE A 53 -18.99 -11.37 -14.05
N GLY A 54 -18.53 -12.28 -13.19
CA GLY A 54 -18.01 -13.60 -13.56
C GLY A 54 -16.53 -13.60 -13.97
N TYR A 55 -15.86 -14.74 -13.73
CA TYR A 55 -14.41 -14.91 -13.91
C TYR A 55 -13.91 -14.61 -15.34
N ASP A 56 -14.61 -15.09 -16.37
CA ASP A 56 -14.17 -14.91 -17.76
C ASP A 56 -14.21 -13.45 -18.22
N LYS A 57 -15.27 -12.73 -17.84
CA LYS A 57 -15.43 -11.30 -18.17
C LYS A 57 -14.39 -10.45 -17.44
N ALA A 58 -14.20 -10.72 -16.15
CA ALA A 58 -13.21 -10.04 -15.33
C ALA A 58 -11.77 -10.30 -15.83
N THR A 59 -11.43 -11.54 -16.15
CA THR A 59 -10.10 -11.90 -16.70
C THR A 59 -9.85 -11.21 -18.04
N THR A 60 -10.89 -11.07 -18.87
CA THR A 60 -10.78 -10.38 -20.17
C THR A 60 -10.53 -8.89 -19.98
N ILE A 61 -11.29 -8.23 -19.09
CA ILE A 61 -11.12 -6.80 -18.76
C ILE A 61 -9.72 -6.52 -18.20
N ALA A 62 -9.19 -7.37 -17.32
CA ALA A 62 -7.83 -7.20 -16.81
C ALA A 62 -6.75 -7.39 -17.88
N LYS A 63 -6.90 -8.38 -18.77
CA LYS A 63 -5.95 -8.57 -19.88
C LYS A 63 -5.96 -7.39 -20.84
N THR A 64 -7.13 -6.83 -21.15
CA THR A 64 -7.27 -5.66 -22.03
C THR A 64 -6.71 -4.40 -21.37
N ALA A 65 -7.05 -4.12 -20.11
CA ALA A 65 -6.51 -3.01 -19.33
C ALA A 65 -4.98 -3.05 -19.20
N HIS A 66 -4.40 -4.24 -19.01
CA HIS A 66 -2.94 -4.41 -18.97
C HIS A 66 -2.27 -4.16 -20.33
N LYS A 67 -2.93 -4.53 -21.44
CA LYS A 67 -2.37 -4.43 -22.80
C LYS A 67 -2.49 -3.03 -23.40
N GLU A 68 -3.55 -2.30 -23.05
CA GLU A 68 -3.83 -0.95 -23.55
C GLU A 68 -3.31 0.16 -22.62
N GLY A 69 -2.80 -0.18 -21.43
CA GLY A 69 -2.43 0.80 -20.40
C GLY A 69 -3.64 1.61 -19.90
N THR A 70 -4.86 1.13 -20.16
CA THR A 70 -6.12 1.79 -19.81
C THR A 70 -6.61 1.29 -18.46
N ARG A 71 -7.17 2.21 -17.66
CA ARG A 71 -7.61 1.93 -16.28
C ARG A 71 -8.78 0.93 -16.29
N SER A 72 -8.75 -0.07 -15.41
CA SER A 72 -9.77 -1.13 -15.27
C SER A 72 -11.20 -0.59 -15.09
N ARG A 73 -11.38 0.61 -14.50
CA ARG A 73 -12.70 1.23 -14.31
C ARG A 73 -13.30 1.87 -15.57
N ARG A 74 -12.51 2.18 -16.61
CA ARG A 74 -13.05 2.80 -17.84
C ARG A 74 -13.83 1.81 -18.72
N GLN A 75 -13.70 0.52 -18.44
CA GLN A 75 -14.28 -0.58 -19.23
C GLN A 75 -15.46 -1.28 -18.51
N LEU A 76 -15.84 -0.81 -17.31
CA LEU A 76 -17.02 -1.23 -16.56
C LEU A 76 -18.07 -0.12 -16.62
#